data_AF-A0A8T5GNC6-F1
#
_entry.id   AF-A0A8T5GNC6-F1
#
_cell.length_a   1.000
_cell.length_b   1.000
_cell.length_c   1.000
_cell.angle_alpha   90.00
_cell.angle_beta   90.00
_cell.angle_gamma   90.00
#
_symmetry.space_group_name_H-M   'P 1'
#
loop_
_entity.id
_entity.type
_entity.pdbx_description
1 polymer ?
#
loop_
_entity_poly.entity_id
_entity_poly.type
_entity_poly.pdbx_seq_one_letter_code
_entity_poly.pdbx_strand_id
1 'polypeptide(L)'
;MIQKAILLVAGLGNRLKPITDTIPKCLVEVNGTPILINTLNHLADEGIKDVVLVVGHLANVIQNTIGTSYKNMNITYIESKEYATTNNMYSLWLVRDHLEQGSLLIEGDSFFDKNVLTRIMNTNHTLSYWAGDRFSLFKEGCMLTTGDGHHVQKIQIVREPLTEYNDNYHKSVGILKITAEFGKQFSQWLDIEVQKGNTNVYYDLVIAEHINGSTPLFVCPVHGMKWFEIDDHNDLHKANELFTDKPIKQLETTSSKYEIVSINTIKPLEKVFPNHLNNLNNLLLKDGFVKAPLLVDKNTGIVLDGSHRYIFFLMHGYKTVPVQYVDYNNENIRVGTRLMHRHLIIDKTNISKSEVVERGLTGNIFSPRTTRHFFPFRKIDDMDLPLNKLEKGAPVDVQHYIEDVSVQEEIAHNEGFIQEIDQEIDEIINYMYEARSVKEYLKYQVDTMKK
;
A
#
# COMPACT_ATOMS: atom_id res chain seq x y z
N MET A 1 -18.68 4.59 29.46
CA MET A 1 -18.31 3.81 28.26
C MET A 1 -18.97 4.43 27.04
N ILE A 2 -18.27 4.52 25.92
CA ILE A 2 -18.86 4.94 24.65
C ILE A 2 -19.84 3.85 24.19
N GLN A 3 -21.05 4.23 23.80
CA GLN A 3 -22.11 3.30 23.37
C GLN A 3 -22.50 3.48 21.90
N LYS A 4 -21.99 4.54 21.26
CA LYS A 4 -22.40 4.98 19.92
C LYS A 4 -21.20 5.06 18.97
N ALA A 5 -21.42 4.66 17.72
CA ALA A 5 -20.47 4.84 16.63
C ALA A 5 -21.11 5.58 15.45
N ILE A 6 -20.33 6.44 14.80
CA ILE A 6 -20.66 7.16 13.58
C ILE A 6 -19.71 6.68 12.50
N LEU A 7 -20.23 6.17 11.39
CA LEU A 7 -19.43 5.68 10.27
C LEU A 7 -19.71 6.54 9.04
N LEU A 8 -18.65 7.10 8.45
CA LEU A 8 -18.73 7.91 7.24
C LEU A 8 -18.54 7.01 6.01
N VAL A 9 -19.63 6.63 5.35
CA VAL A 9 -19.65 5.64 4.26
C VAL A 9 -20.32 6.17 2.98
N ALA A 10 -20.35 7.50 2.81
CA ALA A 10 -21.03 8.17 1.69
C ALA A 10 -20.21 8.26 0.38
N GLY A 11 -18.91 7.94 0.44
CA GLY A 11 -17.96 8.18 -0.64
C GLY A 11 -18.17 7.35 -1.91
N LEU A 12 -17.84 7.94 -3.06
CA LEU A 12 -17.96 7.34 -4.40
C LEU A 12 -16.99 6.17 -4.65
N GLY A 13 -15.79 6.21 -4.06
CA GLY A 13 -14.74 5.20 -4.31
C GLY A 13 -14.29 5.13 -5.77
N ASN A 14 -14.16 6.26 -6.46
CA ASN A 14 -13.87 6.31 -7.91
C ASN A 14 -12.62 5.54 -8.35
N ARG A 15 -11.58 5.50 -7.50
CA ARG A 15 -10.32 4.80 -7.78
C ARG A 15 -10.42 3.26 -7.75
N LEU A 16 -11.51 2.73 -7.20
CA LEU A 16 -11.82 1.29 -7.16
C LEU A 16 -12.75 0.84 -8.30
N LYS A 17 -13.09 1.72 -9.24
CA LYS A 17 -13.87 1.33 -10.42
C LYS A 17 -13.14 0.24 -11.21
N PRO A 18 -13.85 -0.78 -11.74
CA PRO A 18 -15.31 -0.86 -11.87
C PRO A 18 -16.01 -1.55 -10.68
N ILE A 19 -15.31 -1.90 -9.59
CA ILE A 19 -15.96 -2.54 -8.43
C ILE A 19 -17.04 -1.60 -7.87
N THR A 20 -16.69 -0.32 -7.77
CA THR A 20 -17.55 0.71 -7.18
C THR A 20 -18.67 1.25 -8.08
N ASP A 21 -18.83 0.70 -9.28
CA ASP A 21 -19.97 0.98 -10.15
C ASP A 21 -21.26 0.34 -9.63
N THR A 22 -21.15 -0.79 -8.91
CA THR A 22 -22.31 -1.57 -8.42
C THR A 22 -22.25 -1.89 -6.93
N ILE A 23 -21.09 -1.69 -6.29
CA ILE A 23 -20.88 -1.98 -4.86
C ILE A 23 -20.30 -0.72 -4.21
N PRO A 24 -20.89 -0.13 -3.16
CA PRO A 24 -20.29 1.03 -2.48
C PRO A 24 -18.92 0.67 -1.90
N LYS A 25 -17.98 1.64 -1.83
CA LYS A 25 -16.59 1.42 -1.36
C LYS A 25 -16.54 0.62 -0.05
N CYS A 26 -17.39 0.97 0.91
CA CYS A 26 -17.47 0.34 2.21
C CYS A 26 -17.94 -1.12 2.18
N LEU A 27 -18.49 -1.62 1.07
CA LEU A 27 -18.85 -3.02 0.87
C LEU A 27 -17.86 -3.79 -0.01
N VAL A 28 -16.75 -3.18 -0.43
CA VAL A 28 -15.65 -3.90 -1.06
C VAL A 28 -15.06 -4.90 -0.08
N GLU A 29 -14.75 -6.11 -0.56
CA GLU A 29 -14.29 -7.21 0.28
C GLU A 29 -12.76 -7.27 0.37
N VAL A 30 -12.26 -7.39 1.60
CA VAL A 30 -10.89 -7.81 1.89
C VAL A 30 -10.97 -9.26 2.41
N ASN A 31 -10.36 -10.19 1.70
CA ASN A 31 -10.42 -11.64 1.94
C ASN A 31 -11.84 -12.19 2.15
N GLY A 32 -12.79 -11.73 1.35
CA GLY A 32 -14.19 -12.17 1.42
C GLY A 32 -15.00 -11.53 2.53
N THR A 33 -14.45 -10.55 3.26
CA THR A 33 -15.17 -9.78 4.27
C THR A 33 -15.32 -8.31 3.82
N PRO A 34 -16.54 -7.79 3.67
CA PRO A 34 -16.75 -6.38 3.35
C PRO A 34 -16.18 -5.44 4.43
N ILE A 35 -15.59 -4.31 4.05
CA ILE A 35 -14.99 -3.33 4.99
C ILE A 35 -15.97 -2.92 6.11
N LEU A 36 -17.21 -2.58 5.75
CA LEU A 36 -18.24 -2.19 6.70
C LEU A 36 -18.64 -3.35 7.63
N ILE A 37 -18.72 -4.57 7.11
CA ILE A 37 -19.03 -5.77 7.89
C ILE A 37 -17.91 -6.05 8.92
N ASN A 38 -16.65 -5.87 8.52
CA ASN A 38 -15.50 -5.96 9.42
C ASN A 38 -15.65 -4.97 10.59
N THR A 39 -15.90 -3.70 10.29
CA THR A 39 -16.10 -2.65 11.30
C THR A 39 -17.30 -2.96 12.21
N LEU A 40 -18.46 -3.34 11.66
CA LEU A 40 -19.65 -3.66 12.45
C LEU A 40 -19.46 -4.88 13.34
N ASN A 41 -18.70 -5.89 12.90
CA ASN A 41 -18.36 -7.04 13.74
C ASN A 41 -17.56 -6.61 14.96
N HIS A 42 -16.51 -5.80 14.77
CA HIS A 42 -15.68 -5.33 15.87
C HIS A 42 -16.45 -4.40 16.83
N LEU A 43 -17.32 -3.52 16.31
CA LEU A 43 -18.18 -2.69 17.15
C LEU A 43 -19.12 -3.53 18.02
N ALA A 44 -19.71 -4.59 17.45
CA ALA A 44 -20.56 -5.50 18.21
C ALA A 44 -19.79 -6.24 19.31
N ASP A 45 -18.56 -6.69 19.01
CA ASP A 45 -17.68 -7.38 19.96
C ASP A 45 -17.28 -6.46 21.13
N GLU A 46 -17.10 -5.16 20.88
CA GLU A 46 -16.83 -4.13 21.90
C GLU A 46 -18.10 -3.62 22.61
N GLY A 47 -19.27 -4.19 22.28
CA GLY A 47 -20.53 -3.91 22.97
C GLY A 47 -21.19 -2.58 22.63
N ILE A 48 -20.83 -1.95 21.50
CA ILE A 48 -21.54 -0.78 20.95
C ILE A 48 -23.01 -1.15 20.69
N LYS A 49 -23.92 -0.21 20.89
CA LYS A 49 -25.37 -0.44 20.80
C LYS A 49 -26.04 0.35 19.68
N ASP A 50 -25.54 1.54 19.38
CA ASP A 50 -26.13 2.41 18.38
C ASP A 50 -25.08 2.81 17.35
N VAL A 51 -25.39 2.54 16.08
CA VAL A 51 -24.52 2.88 14.95
C VAL A 51 -25.27 3.78 14.00
N VAL A 52 -24.66 4.91 13.67
CA VAL A 52 -25.16 5.84 12.65
C VAL A 52 -24.28 5.71 11.41
N LEU A 53 -24.88 5.29 10.30
CA LEU A 53 -24.23 5.21 8.99
C LEU A 53 -24.59 6.44 8.19
N VAL A 54 -23.60 7.29 7.89
CA VAL A 54 -23.77 8.39 6.94
C VAL A 54 -23.54 7.84 5.54
N VAL A 55 -24.62 7.69 4.77
CA VAL A 55 -24.63 7.06 3.45
C VAL A 55 -24.78 8.10 2.34
N GLY A 56 -24.45 7.72 1.12
CA GLY A 56 -24.52 8.58 -0.06
C GLY A 56 -24.59 7.72 -1.32
N HIS A 57 -23.45 7.56 -2.01
CA HIS A 57 -23.36 6.69 -3.18
C HIS A 57 -23.86 5.27 -2.87
N LEU A 58 -24.81 4.77 -3.67
CA LEU A 58 -25.42 3.44 -3.53
C LEU A 58 -25.99 3.15 -2.13
N ALA A 59 -26.55 4.16 -1.45
CA ALA A 59 -27.14 4.04 -0.11
C ALA A 59 -28.13 2.86 0.03
N ASN A 60 -28.94 2.62 -1.00
CA ASN A 60 -29.88 1.51 -1.06
C ASN A 60 -29.19 0.13 -0.95
N VAL A 61 -28.00 -0.04 -1.54
CA VAL A 61 -27.23 -1.28 -1.46
C VAL A 61 -26.76 -1.51 -0.03
N ILE A 62 -26.28 -0.46 0.66
CA ILE A 62 -25.86 -0.52 2.06
C ILE A 62 -27.06 -0.90 2.94
N GLN A 63 -28.18 -0.20 2.80
CA GLN A 63 -29.40 -0.44 3.57
C GLN A 63 -29.93 -1.86 3.40
N ASN A 64 -29.96 -2.37 2.17
CA ASN A 64 -30.40 -3.74 1.88
C ASN A 64 -29.44 -4.81 2.44
N THR A 65 -28.14 -4.51 2.49
CA THR A 65 -27.11 -5.45 2.97
C THR A 65 -27.09 -5.54 4.49
N ILE A 66 -27.23 -4.40 5.18
CA ILE A 66 -27.05 -4.31 6.64
C ILE A 66 -28.39 -4.36 7.39
N GLY A 67 -29.46 -3.77 6.85
CA GLY A 67 -30.76 -3.65 7.53
C GLY A 67 -30.76 -2.62 8.65
N THR A 68 -31.85 -2.57 9.44
CA THR A 68 -32.01 -1.61 10.55
C THR A 68 -31.41 -2.09 11.88
N SER A 69 -30.87 -3.31 11.91
CA SER A 69 -30.20 -3.87 13.07
C SER A 69 -29.11 -4.86 12.66
N TYR A 70 -28.00 -4.91 13.41
CA TYR A 70 -26.89 -5.82 13.15
C TYR A 70 -26.28 -6.31 14.47
N LYS A 71 -26.29 -7.63 14.74
CA LYS A 71 -25.75 -8.24 15.97
C LYS A 71 -26.13 -7.51 17.28
N ASN A 72 -27.43 -7.21 17.44
CA ASN A 72 -28.00 -6.45 18.58
C ASN A 72 -27.62 -4.96 18.64
N MET A 73 -27.04 -4.40 17.59
CA MET A 73 -26.90 -2.96 17.41
C MET A 73 -28.07 -2.41 16.61
N ASN A 74 -28.56 -1.22 16.98
CA ASN A 74 -29.50 -0.44 16.17
C ASN A 74 -28.71 0.31 15.09
N ILE A 75 -29.16 0.21 13.84
CA ILE A 75 -28.52 0.88 12.70
C ILE A 75 -29.43 2.01 12.22
N THR A 76 -28.95 3.25 12.33
CA THR A 76 -29.61 4.45 11.80
C THR A 76 -28.88 4.93 10.56
N TYR A 77 -29.63 5.32 9.53
CA TYR A 77 -29.08 5.83 8.28
C TYR A 77 -29.34 7.32 8.14
N ILE A 78 -28.32 8.07 7.77
CA ILE A 78 -28.42 9.49 7.44
C ILE A 78 -27.86 9.67 6.03
N GLU A 79 -28.70 10.08 5.10
CA GLU A 79 -28.31 10.22 3.70
C GLU A 79 -27.75 11.61 3.43
N SER A 80 -26.47 11.68 3.05
CA SER A 80 -25.83 12.87 2.53
C SER A 80 -26.19 13.04 1.05
N LYS A 81 -27.32 13.68 0.74
CA LYS A 81 -27.80 13.86 -0.65
C LYS A 81 -26.79 14.59 -1.55
N GLU A 82 -25.94 15.44 -0.98
CA GLU A 82 -24.92 16.22 -1.68
C GLU A 82 -23.55 15.54 -1.66
N TYR A 83 -23.49 14.22 -1.46
CA TYR A 83 -22.24 13.44 -1.36
C TYR A 83 -21.29 13.63 -2.57
N ALA A 84 -21.81 13.99 -3.74
CA ALA A 84 -21.03 14.18 -4.96
C ALA A 84 -20.29 15.53 -5.03
N THR A 85 -20.73 16.53 -4.26
CA THR A 85 -20.22 17.92 -4.30
C THR A 85 -19.67 18.39 -2.96
N THR A 86 -19.73 17.55 -1.94
CA THR A 86 -19.26 17.82 -0.57
C THR A 86 -18.23 16.79 -0.14
N ASN A 87 -17.67 16.92 1.06
CA ASN A 87 -16.61 16.04 1.56
C ASN A 87 -16.95 15.47 2.96
N ASN A 88 -16.06 14.70 3.57
CA ASN A 88 -16.30 13.94 4.80
C ASN A 88 -16.73 14.82 5.99
N MET A 89 -16.32 16.10 6.03
CA MET A 89 -16.77 17.09 7.01
C MET A 89 -18.28 17.33 6.94
N TYR A 90 -18.83 17.53 5.74
CA TYR A 90 -20.26 17.75 5.58
C TYR A 90 -21.06 16.50 5.95
N SER A 91 -20.57 15.32 5.57
CA SER A 91 -21.15 14.05 6.01
C SER A 91 -21.21 13.95 7.55
N LEU A 92 -20.14 14.37 8.23
CA LEU A 92 -20.10 14.40 9.69
C LEU A 92 -21.03 15.47 10.28
N TRP A 93 -21.12 16.65 9.66
CA TRP A 93 -21.99 17.75 10.10
C TRP A 93 -23.48 17.35 10.16
N LEU A 94 -23.94 16.52 9.21
CA LEU A 94 -25.31 15.98 9.19
C LEU A 94 -25.67 15.19 10.45
N VAL A 95 -24.66 14.69 11.17
CA VAL A 95 -24.81 13.86 12.37
C VAL A 95 -24.08 14.45 13.58
N ARG A 96 -23.73 15.74 13.55
CA ARG A 96 -22.93 16.40 14.59
C ARG A 96 -23.53 16.31 15.99
N ASP A 97 -24.86 16.32 16.11
CA ASP A 97 -25.56 16.17 17.39
C ASP A 97 -25.25 14.82 18.07
N HIS A 98 -24.86 13.80 17.28
CA HIS A 98 -24.44 12.51 17.81
C HIS A 98 -23.02 12.56 18.43
N LEU A 99 -22.17 13.52 18.05
CA LEU A 99 -20.84 13.74 18.65
C LEU A 99 -20.96 14.24 20.09
N GLU A 100 -21.97 15.07 20.39
CA GLU A 100 -22.13 15.73 21.69
C GLU A 100 -22.33 14.76 22.86
N GLN A 101 -22.71 13.52 22.57
CA GLN A 101 -22.91 12.46 23.57
C GLN A 101 -21.64 11.63 23.82
N GLY A 102 -20.56 11.89 23.07
CA GLY A 102 -19.38 11.05 22.97
C GLY A 102 -19.64 9.84 22.06
N SER A 103 -18.74 9.61 21.12
CA SER A 103 -18.90 8.58 20.10
C SER A 103 -17.55 8.04 19.62
N LEU A 104 -17.60 6.91 18.93
CA LEU A 104 -16.57 6.56 17.97
C LEU A 104 -16.92 7.22 16.63
N LEU A 105 -15.94 7.82 15.97
CA LEU A 105 -16.02 8.25 14.57
C LEU A 105 -15.09 7.35 13.75
N ILE A 106 -15.63 6.70 12.71
CA ILE A 106 -14.90 5.74 11.89
C ILE A 106 -15.09 6.04 10.41
N GLU A 107 -14.00 6.01 9.65
CA GLU A 107 -14.01 6.16 8.20
C GLU A 107 -14.37 4.85 7.49
N GLY A 108 -15.15 4.96 6.40
CA GLY A 108 -15.74 3.84 5.70
C GLY A 108 -14.81 3.02 4.81
N ASP A 109 -13.51 3.29 4.84
CA ASP A 109 -12.49 2.70 3.99
C ASP A 109 -11.31 2.07 4.75
N SER A 110 -11.35 2.09 6.07
CA SER A 110 -10.35 1.43 6.91
C SER A 110 -10.78 0.00 7.25
N PHE A 111 -9.93 -0.97 6.88
CA PHE A 111 -10.05 -2.38 7.27
C PHE A 111 -9.02 -2.68 8.36
N PHE A 112 -9.42 -3.24 9.49
CA PHE A 112 -8.54 -3.38 10.66
C PHE A 112 -8.87 -4.61 11.49
N ASP A 113 -7.87 -5.10 12.20
CA ASP A 113 -8.00 -6.21 13.14
C ASP A 113 -8.67 -5.75 14.45
N LYS A 114 -9.36 -6.66 15.14
CA LYS A 114 -10.10 -6.33 16.38
C LYS A 114 -9.27 -5.59 17.43
N ASN A 115 -7.97 -5.92 17.51
CA ASN A 115 -7.06 -5.36 18.51
C ASN A 115 -6.89 -3.84 18.38
N VAL A 116 -7.05 -3.28 17.17
CA VAL A 116 -7.01 -1.83 16.93
C VAL A 116 -8.16 -1.15 17.67
N LEU A 117 -9.38 -1.67 17.51
CA LEU A 117 -10.56 -1.13 18.16
C LEU A 117 -10.54 -1.36 19.68
N THR A 118 -10.18 -2.56 20.12
CA THR A 118 -10.02 -2.88 21.55
C THR A 118 -9.00 -1.93 22.21
N ARG A 119 -7.89 -1.64 21.54
CA ARG A 119 -6.85 -0.75 22.07
C ARG A 119 -7.39 0.67 22.29
N ILE A 120 -8.07 1.24 21.29
CA ILE A 120 -8.60 2.61 21.44
C ILE A 120 -9.75 2.66 22.45
N MET A 121 -10.60 1.65 22.53
CA MET A 121 -11.71 1.59 23.49
C MET A 121 -11.24 1.55 24.95
N ASN A 122 -10.09 0.93 25.22
CA ASN A 122 -9.47 0.82 26.54
C ASN A 122 -8.58 2.02 26.94
N THR A 123 -8.51 3.08 26.13
CA THR A 123 -7.84 4.33 26.53
C THR A 123 -8.67 5.10 27.56
N ASN A 124 -8.07 6.06 28.25
CA ASN A 124 -8.73 6.85 29.30
C ASN A 124 -10.08 7.44 28.80
N HIS A 125 -11.16 7.18 29.53
CA HIS A 125 -12.50 7.60 29.14
C HIS A 125 -12.76 9.11 29.26
N THR A 126 -11.91 9.85 29.99
CA THR A 126 -12.03 11.31 30.13
C THR A 126 -11.31 12.08 29.03
N LEU A 127 -10.60 11.39 28.12
CA LEU A 127 -9.81 12.01 27.06
C LEU A 127 -10.22 11.45 25.70
N SER A 128 -10.08 12.28 24.67
CA SER A 128 -10.32 11.90 23.28
C SER A 128 -9.03 11.36 22.66
N TYR A 129 -9.16 10.34 21.82
CA TYR A 129 -8.02 9.68 21.18
C TYR A 129 -8.26 9.48 19.69
N TRP A 130 -7.20 9.60 18.90
CA TRP A 130 -7.17 9.22 17.49
C TRP A 130 -6.23 8.02 17.33
N ALA A 131 -6.71 6.90 16.78
CA ALA A 131 -5.84 5.77 16.45
C ALA A 131 -4.82 6.19 15.40
N GLY A 132 -3.54 6.00 15.71
CA GLY A 132 -2.44 6.40 14.84
C GLY A 132 -1.35 5.32 14.78
N ASP A 133 -0.90 5.03 13.56
CA ASP A 133 0.26 4.18 13.30
C ASP A 133 1.47 5.01 12.85
N ARG A 134 2.67 4.44 12.72
CA ARG A 134 3.85 5.20 12.29
C ARG A 134 3.64 5.72 10.88
N PHE A 135 3.90 7.01 10.67
CA PHE A 135 3.88 7.57 9.33
C PHE A 135 5.09 7.08 8.53
N SER A 136 4.92 6.78 7.24
CA SER A 136 6.02 6.43 6.34
C SER A 136 6.25 7.56 5.34
N LEU A 137 7.51 7.82 4.98
CA LEU A 137 7.91 8.92 4.10
C LEU A 137 7.15 8.98 2.77
N PHE A 138 6.73 7.81 2.25
CA PHE A 138 6.06 7.67 0.97
C PHE A 138 4.54 7.45 1.09
N LYS A 139 3.96 7.69 2.27
CA LYS A 139 2.52 7.54 2.48
C LYS A 139 1.81 8.89 2.36
N GLU A 140 0.63 8.87 1.76
CA GLU A 140 -0.28 10.01 1.71
C GLU A 140 -1.34 9.93 2.83
N GLY A 141 -2.03 11.06 3.02
CA GLY A 141 -3.22 11.20 3.87
C GLY A 141 -2.96 11.92 5.19
N CYS A 142 -3.89 11.77 6.14
CA CYS A 142 -3.86 12.51 7.39
C CYS A 142 -2.70 12.07 8.30
N MET A 143 -1.81 13.03 8.60
CA MET A 143 -0.69 12.88 9.52
C MET A 143 -0.92 13.71 10.78
N LEU A 144 -0.71 13.08 11.93
CA LEU A 144 -0.76 13.65 13.26
C LEU A 144 0.68 13.78 13.78
N THR A 145 1.10 14.99 14.15
CA THR A 145 2.38 15.21 14.83
C THR A 145 2.12 15.35 16.32
N THR A 146 2.82 14.56 17.12
CA THR A 146 2.65 14.55 18.59
C THR A 146 3.80 15.24 19.32
N GLY A 147 3.48 15.78 20.50
CA GLY A 147 4.45 16.14 21.54
C GLY A 147 4.49 15.09 22.65
N ASP A 148 4.88 15.53 23.84
CA ASP A 148 4.96 14.65 25.02
C ASP A 148 3.62 13.97 25.32
N GLY A 149 3.69 12.71 25.76
CA GLY A 149 2.50 11.93 26.13
C GLY A 149 1.53 11.64 24.97
N HIS A 150 2.01 11.72 23.71
CA HIS A 150 1.20 11.58 22.50
C HIS A 150 0.12 12.66 22.32
N HIS A 151 0.29 13.83 22.95
CA HIS A 151 -0.60 14.96 22.69
C HIS A 151 -0.46 15.44 21.24
N VAL A 152 -1.55 15.53 20.51
CA VAL A 152 -1.54 16.00 19.11
C VAL A 152 -1.28 17.51 19.10
N GLN A 153 -0.23 17.93 18.39
CA GLN A 153 0.16 19.34 18.26
C GLN A 153 -0.12 19.88 16.86
N LYS A 154 -0.14 19.00 15.85
CA LYS A 154 -0.38 19.37 14.46
C LYS A 154 -1.10 18.25 13.73
N ILE A 155 -1.98 18.63 12.83
CA ILE A 155 -2.67 17.74 11.90
C ILE A 155 -2.49 18.32 10.50
N GLN A 156 -2.13 17.49 9.53
CA GLN A 156 -1.98 17.91 8.14
C GLN A 156 -2.33 16.77 7.17
N ILE A 157 -2.82 17.12 5.99
CA ILE A 157 -3.00 16.17 4.89
C ILE A 157 -1.73 16.17 4.05
N VAL A 158 -1.01 15.05 4.05
CA VAL A 158 0.20 14.85 3.25
C VAL A 158 -0.21 14.31 1.88
N ARG A 159 0.24 14.97 0.81
CA ARG A 159 -0.01 14.56 -0.59
C ARG A 159 1.27 14.23 -1.34
N GLU A 160 2.39 14.74 -0.87
CA GLU A 160 3.71 14.52 -1.44
C GLU A 160 4.58 13.80 -0.40
N PRO A 161 5.53 12.96 -0.83
CA PRO A 161 6.46 12.32 0.08
C PRO A 161 7.18 13.33 1.00
N LEU A 162 7.32 12.97 2.27
CA LEU A 162 8.07 13.78 3.22
C LEU A 162 9.56 13.67 2.92
N THR A 163 10.28 14.77 3.11
CA THR A 163 11.74 14.80 2.97
C THR A 163 12.44 14.20 4.20
N GLU A 164 11.81 14.24 5.37
CA GLU A 164 12.37 13.81 6.64
C GLU A 164 11.33 13.06 7.50
N TYR A 165 11.78 12.02 8.21
CA TYR A 165 10.98 11.21 9.11
C TYR A 165 11.22 11.65 10.56
N ASN A 166 10.16 11.61 11.37
CA ASN A 166 10.24 11.77 12.80
C ASN A 166 9.37 10.71 13.50
N ASP A 167 9.85 10.16 14.61
CA ASP A 167 9.14 9.15 15.41
C ASP A 167 7.80 9.66 15.96
N ASN A 168 7.63 10.99 16.07
CA ASN A 168 6.38 11.61 16.51
C ASN A 168 5.34 11.82 15.39
N TYR A 169 5.61 11.33 14.17
CA TYR A 169 4.67 11.37 13.05
C TYR A 169 3.83 10.11 13.01
N HIS A 170 2.51 10.30 13.07
CA HIS A 170 1.53 9.23 13.05
C HIS A 170 0.58 9.36 11.87
N LYS A 171 0.36 8.28 11.12
CA LYS A 171 -0.69 8.17 10.10
C LYS A 171 -2.01 7.84 10.81
N SER A 172 -3.05 8.61 10.53
CA SER A 172 -4.42 8.32 10.97
C SER A 172 -4.89 6.96 10.45
N VAL A 173 -5.52 6.19 11.34
CA VAL A 173 -6.20 4.92 11.04
C VAL A 173 -7.69 5.13 10.72
N GLY A 174 -8.15 6.40 10.71
CA GLY A 174 -9.57 6.73 10.48
C GLY A 174 -10.49 6.33 11.63
N ILE A 175 -9.98 6.17 12.86
CA ILE A 175 -10.77 5.83 14.06
C ILE A 175 -10.48 6.85 15.17
N LEU A 176 -11.51 7.59 15.58
CA LEU A 176 -11.44 8.55 16.69
C LEU A 176 -12.41 8.13 17.78
N LYS A 177 -11.94 8.12 19.03
CA LYS A 177 -12.78 8.03 20.23
C LYS A 177 -12.94 9.43 20.82
N ILE A 178 -14.16 9.94 20.78
CA ILE A 178 -14.49 11.32 21.11
C ILE A 178 -15.29 11.33 22.42
N THR A 179 -14.85 12.13 23.38
CA THR A 179 -15.63 12.45 24.58
C THR A 179 -16.79 13.39 24.28
N ALA A 180 -17.79 13.46 25.16
CA ALA A 180 -18.90 14.42 25.01
C ALA A 180 -18.43 15.88 24.95
N GLU A 181 -17.41 16.25 25.73
CA GLU A 181 -16.85 17.60 25.74
C GLU A 181 -16.20 17.95 24.40
N PHE A 182 -15.30 17.10 23.91
CA PHE A 182 -14.68 17.30 22.59
C PHE A 182 -15.73 17.28 21.48
N GLY A 183 -16.69 16.36 21.55
CA GLY A 183 -17.76 16.23 20.57
C GLY A 183 -18.65 17.47 20.49
N LYS A 184 -18.95 18.12 21.61
CA LYS A 184 -19.69 19.39 21.63
C LYS A 184 -18.91 20.53 20.97
N GLN A 185 -17.62 20.65 21.24
CA GLN A 185 -16.80 21.66 20.57
C GLN A 185 -16.67 21.36 19.07
N PHE A 186 -16.46 20.09 18.72
CA PHE A 186 -16.34 19.68 17.33
C PHE A 186 -17.64 19.93 16.55
N SER A 187 -18.79 19.65 17.15
CA SER A 187 -20.11 19.98 16.59
C SER A 187 -20.22 21.47 16.22
N GLN A 188 -19.77 22.36 17.12
CA GLN A 188 -19.77 23.80 16.89
C GLN A 188 -18.79 24.23 15.79
N TRP A 189 -17.60 23.62 15.71
CA TRP A 189 -16.63 23.91 14.65
C TRP A 189 -17.19 23.50 13.27
N LEU A 190 -17.87 22.36 13.18
CA LEU A 190 -18.54 21.92 11.96
C LEU A 190 -19.67 22.90 11.55
N ASP A 191 -20.46 23.38 12.50
CA ASP A 191 -21.50 24.40 12.24
C ASP A 191 -20.91 25.69 11.68
N ILE A 192 -19.77 26.15 12.21
CA ILE A 192 -19.07 27.34 11.73
C ILE A 192 -18.64 27.17 10.27
N GLU A 193 -18.05 26.03 9.91
CA GLU A 193 -17.61 25.78 8.54
C GLU A 193 -18.78 25.73 7.55
N VAL A 194 -19.88 25.06 7.90
CA VAL A 194 -21.07 25.01 7.04
C VAL A 194 -21.73 26.39 6.92
N GLN A 195 -21.79 27.19 7.99
CA GLN A 195 -22.31 28.56 7.94
C GLN A 195 -21.48 29.49 7.04
N LYS A 196 -20.16 29.25 6.94
CA LYS A 196 -19.29 29.96 5.98
C LYS A 196 -19.47 29.49 4.53
N GLY A 197 -20.22 28.40 4.31
CA GLY A 197 -20.37 27.76 3.00
C GLY A 197 -19.26 26.77 2.65
N ASN A 198 -18.38 26.43 3.60
CA ASN A 198 -17.25 25.52 3.39
C ASN A 198 -17.70 24.06 3.50
N THR A 199 -18.38 23.50 2.49
CA THR A 199 -18.91 22.13 2.55
C THR A 199 -18.01 21.06 1.93
N ASN A 200 -16.96 21.46 1.20
CA ASN A 200 -16.01 20.58 0.54
C ASN A 200 -14.64 20.56 1.26
N VAL A 201 -14.66 20.30 2.56
CA VAL A 201 -13.46 20.31 3.44
C VAL A 201 -13.31 18.96 4.15
N TYR A 202 -12.09 18.59 4.52
CA TYR A 202 -11.83 17.43 5.36
C TYR A 202 -12.08 17.75 6.84
N TYR A 203 -12.79 16.89 7.57
CA TYR A 203 -13.04 17.13 9.01
C TYR A 203 -11.73 17.17 9.80
N ASP A 204 -10.69 16.47 9.33
CA ASP A 204 -9.34 16.48 9.88
C ASP A 204 -8.78 17.91 9.98
N LEU A 205 -9.04 18.73 8.95
CA LEU A 205 -8.58 20.12 8.89
C LEU A 205 -9.39 21.02 9.82
N VAL A 206 -10.67 20.72 10.04
CA VAL A 206 -11.49 21.42 11.04
C VAL A 206 -10.93 21.20 12.44
N ILE A 207 -10.52 19.95 12.76
CA ILE A 207 -9.83 19.66 14.02
C ILE A 207 -8.46 20.37 14.05
N ALA A 208 -7.72 20.36 12.94
CA ALA A 208 -6.39 20.96 12.84
C ALA A 208 -6.39 22.45 13.23
N GLU A 209 -7.40 23.21 12.80
CA GLU A 209 -7.55 24.64 13.12
C GLU A 209 -7.76 24.90 14.62
N HIS A 210 -8.27 23.90 15.35
CA HIS A 210 -8.67 24.02 16.75
C HIS A 210 -7.81 23.17 17.72
N ILE A 211 -6.78 22.48 17.21
CA ILE A 211 -6.01 21.50 17.98
C ILE A 211 -5.26 22.09 19.18
N ASN A 212 -4.94 23.39 19.12
CA ASN A 212 -4.30 24.14 20.21
C ASN A 212 -5.31 24.78 21.18
N GLY A 213 -6.59 24.39 21.09
CA GLY A 213 -7.66 24.84 21.96
C GLY A 213 -7.61 24.22 23.36
N SER A 214 -8.70 24.40 24.12
CA SER A 214 -8.78 23.96 25.52
C SER A 214 -9.05 22.47 25.71
N THR A 215 -9.47 21.74 24.66
CA THR A 215 -9.77 20.31 24.74
C THR A 215 -8.70 19.51 24.01
N PRO A 216 -7.82 18.80 24.74
CA PRO A 216 -6.71 18.08 24.12
C PRO A 216 -7.18 16.83 23.37
N LEU A 217 -6.44 16.50 22.31
CA LEU A 217 -6.58 15.26 21.56
C LEU A 217 -5.25 14.50 21.62
N PHE A 218 -5.31 13.18 21.80
CA PHE A 218 -4.12 12.34 21.91
C PHE A 218 -4.09 11.30 20.80
N VAL A 219 -2.90 10.87 20.40
CA VAL A 219 -2.76 9.65 19.60
C VAL A 219 -2.87 8.43 20.51
N CYS A 220 -3.64 7.45 20.07
CA CYS A 220 -3.58 6.08 20.58
C CYS A 220 -2.69 5.26 19.63
N PRO A 221 -1.45 4.93 20.02
CA PRO A 221 -0.54 4.20 19.15
C PRO A 221 -1.01 2.76 18.92
N VAL A 222 -1.12 2.37 17.66
CA VAL A 222 -1.50 1.00 17.24
C VAL A 222 -0.38 0.30 16.45
N HIS A 223 0.87 0.69 16.72
CA HIS A 223 2.05 0.17 16.02
C HIS A 223 2.13 -1.35 16.01
N GLY A 224 2.30 -1.92 14.81
CA GLY A 224 2.40 -3.35 14.59
C GLY A 224 1.07 -4.10 14.61
N MET A 225 -0.06 -3.41 14.79
CA MET A 225 -1.40 -3.99 14.60
C MET A 225 -1.77 -3.97 13.12
N LYS A 226 -2.55 -4.95 12.67
CA LYS A 226 -2.98 -5.01 11.27
C LYS A 226 -4.12 -4.05 11.01
N TRP A 227 -3.91 -3.11 10.09
CA TRP A 227 -4.91 -2.23 9.54
C TRP A 227 -4.47 -1.76 8.13
N PHE A 228 -5.42 -1.34 7.31
CA PHE A 228 -5.15 -0.80 5.98
C PHE A 228 -6.29 0.11 5.50
N GLU A 229 -5.94 1.22 4.86
CA GLU A 229 -6.88 2.14 4.18
C GLU A 229 -7.03 1.70 2.72
N ILE A 230 -8.26 1.40 2.28
CA ILE A 230 -8.55 0.81 0.96
C ILE A 230 -8.95 1.90 -0.02
N ASP A 231 -7.99 2.54 -0.67
CA ASP A 231 -8.26 3.72 -1.48
C ASP A 231 -8.31 3.44 -2.98
N ASP A 232 -7.54 2.47 -3.45
CA ASP A 232 -7.49 1.99 -4.83
C ASP A 232 -7.29 0.45 -4.91
N HIS A 233 -7.13 -0.08 -6.13
CA HIS A 233 -6.94 -1.52 -6.35
C HIS A 233 -5.63 -2.06 -5.76
N ASN A 234 -4.59 -1.26 -5.69
CA ASN A 234 -3.30 -1.65 -5.10
C ASN A 234 -3.41 -1.75 -3.58
N ASP A 235 -4.12 -0.83 -2.94
CA ASP A 235 -4.43 -0.90 -1.52
C ASP A 235 -5.29 -2.12 -1.19
N LEU A 236 -6.33 -2.35 -1.99
CA LEU A 236 -7.18 -3.53 -1.86
C LEU A 236 -6.35 -4.81 -1.95
N HIS A 237 -5.44 -4.88 -2.92
CA HIS A 237 -4.57 -6.04 -3.09
C HIS A 237 -3.64 -6.27 -1.89
N LYS A 238 -2.97 -5.21 -1.40
CA LYS A 238 -2.10 -5.28 -0.21
C LYS A 238 -2.86 -5.65 1.05
N ALA A 239 -4.08 -5.14 1.21
CA ALA A 239 -4.94 -5.52 2.34
C ALA A 239 -5.34 -7.00 2.26
N ASN A 240 -5.65 -7.51 1.07
CA ASN A 240 -5.88 -8.95 0.89
C ASN A 240 -4.64 -9.77 1.31
N GLU A 241 -3.43 -9.35 0.95
CA GLU A 241 -2.21 -10.03 1.42
C GLU A 241 -2.04 -9.95 2.94
N LEU A 242 -2.25 -8.77 3.55
CA LEU A 242 -2.08 -8.52 4.99
C LEU A 242 -3.06 -9.33 5.88
N PHE A 243 -4.31 -9.48 5.43
CA PHE A 243 -5.41 -10.07 6.18
C PHE A 243 -5.71 -11.52 5.80
N THR A 244 -4.81 -12.21 5.10
CA THR A 244 -5.05 -13.61 4.72
C THR A 244 -4.86 -14.53 5.93
N ASP A 245 -5.94 -15.18 6.41
CA ASP A 245 -5.92 -16.22 7.47
C ASP A 245 -5.56 -17.62 6.95
N LYS A 246 -5.53 -17.80 5.62
CA LYS A 246 -5.06 -19.04 5.04
C LYS A 246 -3.53 -19.05 5.19
N PRO A 247 -2.89 -20.12 5.72
CA PRO A 247 -1.52 -20.37 5.29
C PRO A 247 -1.61 -20.36 3.77
N ILE A 248 -0.82 -19.50 3.13
CA ILE A 248 -0.74 -19.36 1.68
C ILE A 248 -1.04 -20.73 1.10
N LYS A 249 -2.19 -20.88 0.42
CA LYS A 249 -2.38 -22.05 -0.43
C LYS A 249 -1.20 -21.93 -1.36
N GLN A 250 -0.16 -22.70 -1.08
CA GLN A 250 0.99 -22.86 -1.93
C GLN A 250 0.37 -23.29 -3.25
N LEU A 251 0.19 -22.34 -4.18
CA LEU A 251 0.63 -22.57 -5.53
C LEU A 251 1.99 -23.23 -5.34
N GLU A 252 2.04 -24.52 -5.65
CA GLU A 252 3.17 -25.40 -5.40
C GLU A 252 4.49 -24.63 -5.56
N THR A 253 5.03 -24.22 -4.43
CA THR A 253 6.37 -23.66 -4.33
C THR A 253 7.05 -24.54 -3.32
N THR A 254 7.41 -25.71 -3.85
CA THR A 254 8.57 -26.49 -3.44
C THR A 254 9.56 -25.65 -2.66
N SER A 255 9.86 -26.08 -1.43
CA SER A 255 11.15 -25.96 -0.74
C SER A 255 11.92 -24.64 -0.89
N SER A 256 12.10 -23.91 0.22
CA SER A 256 13.05 -22.78 0.39
C SER A 256 12.97 -21.68 -0.68
N LYS A 257 12.26 -20.58 -0.38
CA LYS A 257 12.10 -19.39 -1.26
C LYS A 257 13.42 -18.79 -1.80
N TYR A 258 14.55 -19.09 -1.17
CA TYR A 258 15.91 -18.78 -1.61
C TYR A 258 16.88 -19.70 -0.87
N GLU A 259 18.11 -19.81 -1.37
CA GLU A 259 19.21 -20.56 -0.77
C GLU A 259 20.38 -19.62 -0.50
N ILE A 260 21.14 -19.86 0.57
CA ILE A 260 22.40 -19.17 0.80
C ILE A 260 23.50 -19.99 0.15
N VAL A 261 24.13 -19.45 -0.88
CA VAL A 261 25.12 -20.16 -1.70
C VAL A 261 26.44 -19.40 -1.78
N SER A 262 27.51 -20.10 -2.15
CA SER A 262 28.82 -19.49 -2.37
C SER A 262 28.78 -18.53 -3.56
N ILE A 263 29.25 -17.30 -3.34
CA ILE A 263 29.28 -16.26 -4.37
C ILE A 263 30.15 -16.65 -5.57
N ASN A 264 31.15 -17.53 -5.39
CA ASN A 264 32.03 -17.99 -6.47
C ASN A 264 31.30 -18.85 -7.51
N THR A 265 30.09 -19.32 -7.19
CA THR A 265 29.26 -20.07 -8.15
C THR A 265 28.44 -19.16 -9.07
N ILE A 266 28.41 -17.87 -8.76
CA ILE A 266 27.56 -16.86 -9.39
C ILE A 266 28.38 -16.07 -10.40
N LYS A 267 27.77 -15.74 -11.55
CA LYS A 267 28.40 -15.03 -12.66
C LYS A 267 27.63 -13.76 -13.00
N PRO A 268 28.30 -12.61 -13.18
CA PRO A 268 27.63 -11.38 -13.58
C PRO A 268 27.15 -11.47 -15.03
N LEU A 269 26.05 -10.78 -15.32
CA LEU A 269 25.54 -10.63 -16.68
C LEU A 269 25.72 -9.21 -17.22
N GLU A 270 25.61 -8.21 -16.36
CA GLU A 270 25.68 -6.80 -16.72
C GLU A 270 26.63 -6.07 -15.78
N LYS A 271 27.24 -5.01 -16.32
CA LYS A 271 27.83 -3.95 -15.50
C LYS A 271 26.75 -3.21 -14.71
N VAL A 272 27.19 -2.42 -13.74
CA VAL A 272 26.31 -1.62 -12.88
C VAL A 272 26.61 -0.14 -13.00
N PHE A 273 25.56 0.68 -12.93
CA PHE A 273 25.71 2.12 -12.83
C PHE A 273 26.31 2.54 -11.47
N PRO A 274 27.29 3.46 -11.45
CA PRO A 274 28.02 3.83 -10.24
C PRO A 274 27.13 4.52 -9.18
N ASN A 275 26.28 5.48 -9.55
CA ASN A 275 25.47 6.19 -8.55
C ASN A 275 24.37 5.29 -7.99
N HIS A 276 23.74 4.46 -8.82
CA HIS A 276 22.80 3.44 -8.35
C HIS A 276 23.46 2.44 -7.37
N LEU A 277 24.69 2.01 -7.66
CA LEU A 277 25.45 1.14 -6.75
C LEU A 277 25.72 1.84 -5.41
N ASN A 278 26.12 3.11 -5.44
CA ASN A 278 26.35 3.90 -4.22
C ASN A 278 25.06 4.04 -3.38
N ASN A 279 23.93 4.31 -4.02
CA ASN A 279 22.64 4.42 -3.34
C ASN A 279 22.23 3.09 -2.71
N LEU A 280 22.33 1.99 -3.46
CA LEU A 280 22.04 0.65 -2.94
C LEU A 280 22.97 0.29 -1.77
N ASN A 281 24.25 0.62 -1.88
CA ASN A 281 25.25 0.38 -0.84
C ASN A 281 24.87 1.11 0.47
N ASN A 282 24.52 2.39 0.37
CA ASN A 282 24.09 3.18 1.53
C ASN A 282 22.82 2.60 2.17
N LEU A 283 21.84 2.16 1.37
CA LEU A 283 20.61 1.55 1.85
C LEU A 283 20.88 0.22 2.57
N LEU A 284 21.62 -0.71 1.95
CA LEU A 284 21.89 -2.02 2.54
C LEU A 284 22.71 -1.93 3.83
N LEU A 285 23.70 -1.04 3.88
CA LEU A 285 24.51 -0.84 5.09
C LEU A 285 23.72 -0.15 6.22
N LYS A 286 22.87 0.83 5.87
CA LYS A 286 22.03 1.53 6.84
C LYS A 286 20.96 0.60 7.43
N ASP A 287 20.27 -0.14 6.58
CA ASP A 287 19.20 -1.04 7.00
C ASP A 287 19.75 -2.28 7.70
N GLY A 288 20.90 -2.79 7.23
CA GLY A 288 21.50 -4.01 7.76
C GLY A 288 20.84 -5.30 7.27
N PHE A 289 19.92 -5.22 6.29
CA PHE A 289 19.15 -6.34 5.76
C PHE A 289 19.22 -6.43 4.24
N VAL A 290 19.23 -7.66 3.72
CA VAL A 290 18.96 -7.97 2.32
C VAL A 290 17.47 -8.21 2.15
N LYS A 291 16.80 -7.31 1.42
CA LYS A 291 15.34 -7.37 1.20
C LYS A 291 14.92 -8.36 0.11
N ALA A 292 15.85 -8.72 -0.79
CA ALA A 292 15.54 -9.62 -1.89
C ALA A 292 16.77 -10.41 -2.35
N PRO A 293 16.62 -11.69 -2.75
CA PRO A 293 17.72 -12.52 -3.25
C PRO A 293 18.18 -12.09 -4.66
N LEU A 294 19.32 -12.61 -5.10
CA LEU A 294 19.71 -12.58 -6.51
C LEU A 294 18.86 -13.60 -7.28
N LEU A 295 18.36 -13.23 -8.46
CA LEU A 295 17.75 -14.22 -9.37
C LEU A 295 18.83 -14.78 -10.28
N VAL A 296 19.02 -16.08 -10.22
CA VAL A 296 20.15 -16.75 -10.87
C VAL A 296 19.67 -17.93 -11.70
N ASP A 297 20.18 -18.07 -12.92
CA ASP A 297 19.95 -19.28 -13.71
C ASP A 297 20.64 -20.48 -13.03
N LYS A 298 19.85 -21.49 -12.66
CA LYS A 298 20.31 -22.69 -11.94
C LYS A 298 21.38 -23.47 -12.70
N ASN A 299 21.38 -23.40 -14.02
CA ASN A 299 22.28 -24.19 -14.87
C ASN A 299 23.64 -23.52 -15.06
N THR A 300 23.67 -22.19 -15.16
CA THR A 300 24.87 -21.43 -15.53
C THR A 300 25.45 -20.60 -14.38
N GLY A 301 24.66 -20.31 -13.36
CA GLY A 301 25.02 -19.39 -12.28
C GLY A 301 24.92 -17.91 -12.67
N ILE A 302 24.40 -17.59 -13.85
CA ILE A 302 24.29 -16.21 -14.35
C ILE A 302 23.23 -15.43 -13.57
N VAL A 303 23.57 -14.24 -13.09
CA VAL A 303 22.65 -13.29 -12.46
C VAL A 303 21.73 -12.69 -13.52
N LEU A 304 20.44 -12.99 -13.45
CA LEU A 304 19.41 -12.46 -14.33
C LEU A 304 18.74 -11.20 -13.76
N ASP A 305 18.77 -11.05 -12.44
CA ASP A 305 18.30 -9.84 -11.73
C ASP A 305 19.09 -9.64 -10.43
N GLY A 306 19.39 -8.37 -10.13
CA GLY A 306 20.13 -8.00 -8.93
C GLY A 306 21.63 -7.77 -9.14
N SER A 307 22.07 -7.39 -10.34
CA SER A 307 23.49 -7.08 -10.65
C SER A 307 24.13 -6.13 -9.62
N HIS A 308 23.46 -5.02 -9.26
CA HIS A 308 23.98 -4.11 -8.22
C HIS A 308 24.16 -4.77 -6.85
N ARG A 309 23.26 -5.67 -6.45
CA ARG A 309 23.40 -6.42 -5.18
C ARG A 309 24.56 -7.41 -5.26
N TYR A 310 24.73 -8.09 -6.40
CA TYR A 310 25.85 -8.98 -6.63
C TYR A 310 27.19 -8.23 -6.48
N ILE A 311 27.31 -7.04 -7.08
CA ILE A 311 28.51 -6.19 -6.95
C ILE A 311 28.69 -5.67 -5.51
N PHE A 312 27.60 -5.29 -4.83
CA PHE A 312 27.64 -4.95 -3.40
C PHE A 312 28.22 -6.10 -2.56
N PHE A 313 27.82 -7.35 -2.82
CA PHE A 313 28.33 -8.49 -2.07
C PHE A 313 29.83 -8.70 -2.30
N LEU A 314 30.30 -8.61 -3.55
CA LEU A 314 31.72 -8.70 -3.89
C LEU A 314 32.55 -7.59 -3.23
N MET A 315 32.14 -6.33 -3.37
CA MET A 315 32.92 -5.18 -2.87
C MET A 315 33.03 -5.16 -1.35
N HIS A 316 32.07 -5.76 -0.63
CA HIS A 316 32.13 -5.90 0.83
C HIS A 316 32.70 -7.25 1.27
N GLY A 317 33.12 -8.11 0.35
CA GLY A 317 33.77 -9.38 0.65
C GLY A 317 32.82 -10.46 1.18
N TYR A 318 31.53 -10.41 0.88
CA TYR A 318 30.62 -11.50 1.24
C TYR A 318 30.94 -12.75 0.43
N LYS A 319 31.17 -13.87 1.12
CA LYS A 319 31.46 -15.18 0.52
C LYS A 319 30.19 -15.97 0.19
N THR A 320 29.11 -15.68 0.91
CA THR A 320 27.81 -16.32 0.71
C THR A 320 26.74 -15.30 0.41
N VAL A 321 25.82 -15.62 -0.48
CA VAL A 321 24.74 -14.71 -0.93
C VAL A 321 23.40 -15.43 -1.01
N PRO A 322 22.28 -14.74 -0.75
CA PRO A 322 20.95 -15.30 -0.95
C PRO A 322 20.60 -15.31 -2.44
N VAL A 323 20.23 -16.49 -2.95
CA VAL A 323 19.91 -16.74 -4.35
C VAL A 323 18.55 -17.43 -4.47
N GLN A 324 17.73 -16.94 -5.38
CA GLN A 324 16.57 -17.64 -5.87
C GLN A 324 16.90 -18.16 -7.27
N TYR A 325 17.01 -19.48 -7.38
CA TYR A 325 17.30 -20.13 -8.64
C TYR A 325 16.08 -20.17 -9.55
N VAL A 326 16.30 -19.97 -10.85
CA VAL A 326 15.31 -20.15 -11.91
C VAL A 326 15.87 -21.06 -12.99
N ASP A 327 14.99 -21.78 -13.69
CA ASP A 327 15.38 -22.47 -14.92
C ASP A 327 15.30 -21.50 -16.10
N TYR A 328 16.40 -20.89 -16.52
CA TYR A 328 16.33 -19.87 -17.57
C TYR A 328 15.87 -20.43 -18.92
N ASN A 329 15.94 -21.75 -19.14
CA ASN A 329 15.40 -22.40 -20.33
C ASN A 329 13.87 -22.50 -20.32
N ASN A 330 13.21 -22.23 -19.19
CA ASN A 330 11.75 -22.24 -19.10
C ASN A 330 11.14 -21.26 -20.12
N GLU A 331 10.22 -21.77 -20.94
CA GLU A 331 9.54 -21.06 -22.02
C GLU A 331 8.80 -19.81 -21.55
N ASN A 332 8.32 -19.83 -20.30
CA ASN A 332 7.59 -18.73 -19.68
C ASN A 332 8.52 -17.62 -19.15
N ILE A 333 9.82 -17.88 -19.06
CA ILE A 333 10.81 -16.83 -18.81
C ILE A 333 11.22 -16.26 -20.16
N ARG A 334 11.17 -14.94 -20.32
CA ARG A 334 11.57 -14.27 -21.56
C ARG A 334 12.58 -13.18 -21.28
N VAL A 335 13.30 -12.77 -22.32
CA VAL A 335 14.20 -11.63 -22.27
C VAL A 335 13.83 -10.65 -23.36
N GLY A 336 13.91 -9.37 -23.05
CA GLY A 336 13.80 -8.29 -24.01
C GLY A 336 14.75 -7.16 -23.65
N THR A 337 14.70 -6.08 -24.41
CA THR A 337 15.48 -4.86 -24.14
C THR A 337 14.62 -3.72 -23.59
N ARG A 338 13.28 -3.88 -23.57
CA ARG A 338 12.30 -2.91 -23.08
C ARG A 338 11.20 -3.60 -22.30
N LEU A 339 10.65 -2.95 -21.28
CA LEU A 339 9.61 -3.44 -20.38
C LEU A 339 8.34 -3.82 -21.14
N MET A 340 7.94 -3.03 -22.15
CA MET A 340 6.79 -3.34 -23.01
C MET A 340 6.87 -4.71 -23.69
N HIS A 341 8.07 -5.27 -23.90
CA HIS A 341 8.23 -6.63 -24.42
C HIS A 341 7.67 -7.70 -23.47
N ARG A 342 7.30 -7.36 -22.23
CA ARG A 342 6.50 -8.20 -21.35
C ARG A 342 5.13 -8.52 -21.96
N HIS A 343 4.51 -7.54 -22.63
CA HIS A 343 3.14 -7.66 -23.11
C HIS A 343 3.08 -7.88 -24.63
N LEU A 344 3.99 -7.24 -25.36
CA LEU A 344 4.04 -7.28 -26.80
C LEU A 344 5.12 -8.25 -27.27
N ILE A 345 4.72 -9.33 -27.95
CA ILE A 345 5.65 -10.17 -28.69
C ILE A 345 5.93 -9.46 -30.01
N ILE A 346 6.95 -8.62 -30.01
CA ILE A 346 7.48 -8.00 -31.23
C ILE A 346 8.56 -8.94 -31.75
N ASP A 347 8.43 -9.42 -33.00
CA ASP A 347 9.33 -10.39 -33.66
C ASP A 347 10.82 -9.96 -33.74
N LYS A 348 11.19 -8.81 -33.17
CA LYS A 348 12.56 -8.26 -33.17
C LYS A 348 12.95 -7.72 -31.80
N THR A 349 12.89 -8.55 -30.75
CA THR A 349 13.73 -8.26 -29.58
C THR A 349 15.19 -8.45 -29.99
N ASN A 350 16.02 -7.40 -29.91
CA ASN A 350 17.44 -7.46 -30.30
C ASN A 350 18.31 -8.32 -29.36
N ILE A 351 17.71 -9.17 -28.52
CA ILE A 351 18.43 -10.01 -27.56
C ILE A 351 17.77 -11.38 -27.47
N SER A 352 18.60 -12.42 -27.39
CA SER A 352 18.19 -13.82 -27.26
C SER A 352 18.67 -14.42 -25.95
N LYS A 353 18.01 -15.48 -25.46
CA LYS A 353 18.49 -16.22 -24.29
C LYS A 353 19.88 -16.83 -24.52
N SER A 354 20.15 -17.29 -25.74
CA SER A 354 21.47 -17.82 -26.12
C SER A 354 22.57 -16.78 -25.97
N GLU A 355 22.31 -15.52 -26.38
CA GLU A 355 23.28 -14.43 -26.20
C GLU A 355 23.49 -14.11 -24.71
N VAL A 356 22.42 -14.09 -23.91
CA VAL A 356 22.52 -13.90 -22.45
C VAL A 356 23.41 -14.97 -21.81
N VAL A 357 23.21 -16.24 -22.18
CA VAL A 357 24.01 -17.36 -21.66
C VAL A 357 25.46 -17.27 -22.15
N GLU A 358 25.68 -17.02 -23.43
CA GLU A 358 27.01 -16.88 -24.02
C GLU A 358 27.82 -15.77 -23.32
N ARG A 359 27.24 -14.58 -23.17
CA ARG A 359 27.90 -13.43 -22.54
C ARG A 359 28.18 -13.66 -21.07
N GLY A 360 27.23 -14.21 -20.32
CA GLY A 360 27.42 -14.50 -18.90
C GLY A 360 28.45 -15.61 -18.63
N LEU A 361 28.60 -16.58 -19.55
CA LEU A 361 29.63 -17.63 -19.43
C LEU A 361 31.02 -17.16 -19.87
N THR A 362 31.11 -16.30 -20.89
CA THR A 362 32.38 -15.78 -21.41
C THR A 362 32.92 -14.60 -20.62
N GLY A 363 32.09 -13.96 -19.79
CA GLY A 363 32.45 -12.74 -19.06
C GLY A 363 32.36 -11.47 -19.91
N ASN A 364 31.89 -11.57 -21.16
CA ASN A 364 31.61 -10.43 -22.03
C ASN A 364 30.27 -9.78 -21.65
N ILE A 365 30.19 -9.26 -20.42
CA ILE A 365 28.96 -8.75 -19.81
C ILE A 365 28.38 -7.53 -20.54
N PHE A 366 27.06 -7.35 -20.47
CA PHE A 366 26.38 -6.21 -21.07
C PHE A 366 26.62 -4.90 -20.30
N SER A 367 26.38 -3.77 -20.96
CA SER A 367 26.18 -2.49 -20.27
C SER A 367 24.93 -2.53 -19.36
N PRO A 368 24.86 -1.68 -18.33
CA PRO A 368 23.77 -1.70 -17.36
C PRO A 368 22.39 -1.55 -18.02
N ARG A 369 21.39 -2.32 -17.54
CA ARG A 369 20.00 -2.25 -18.03
C ARG A 369 19.88 -2.52 -19.54
N THR A 370 20.73 -3.35 -20.12
CA THR A 370 20.56 -3.81 -21.50
C THR A 370 19.45 -4.86 -21.60
N THR A 371 19.34 -5.70 -20.58
CA THR A 371 18.42 -6.84 -20.53
C THR A 371 17.22 -6.54 -19.63
N ARG A 372 16.06 -7.13 -19.99
CA ARG A 372 14.83 -7.16 -19.19
C ARG A 372 14.39 -8.61 -19.12
N HIS A 373 14.56 -9.23 -17.96
CA HIS A 373 14.08 -10.59 -17.75
C HIS A 373 12.66 -10.58 -17.20
N PHE A 374 11.77 -11.28 -17.90
CA PHE A 374 10.36 -11.41 -17.55
C PHE A 374 10.11 -12.78 -16.97
N PHE A 375 9.71 -12.82 -15.70
CA PHE A 375 9.48 -14.06 -14.96
C PHE A 375 7.97 -14.32 -14.81
N PRO A 376 7.52 -15.59 -14.80
CA PRO A 376 6.11 -15.95 -14.61
C PRO A 376 5.68 -15.90 -13.14
N PHE A 377 6.41 -15.17 -12.31
CA PHE A 377 6.19 -15.04 -10.88
C PHE A 377 6.57 -13.63 -10.43
N ARG A 378 6.04 -13.21 -9.29
CA ARG A 378 6.45 -11.97 -8.64
C ARG A 378 7.77 -12.18 -7.91
N LYS A 379 8.68 -11.23 -8.08
CA LYS A 379 9.97 -11.24 -7.39
C LYS A 379 9.73 -11.13 -5.89
N ILE A 380 10.55 -11.81 -5.10
CA ILE A 380 10.56 -11.69 -3.64
C ILE A 380 11.22 -10.35 -3.29
N ASP A 381 10.54 -9.51 -2.49
CA ASP A 381 11.01 -8.20 -2.02
C ASP A 381 10.88 -7.98 -0.49
N ASP A 382 10.57 -9.04 0.26
CA ASP A 382 10.26 -9.03 1.69
C ASP A 382 11.12 -10.02 2.54
N MET A 383 12.32 -10.39 2.07
CA MET A 383 13.15 -11.45 2.68
C MET A 383 13.74 -11.10 4.06
N ASP A 384 13.94 -9.81 4.37
CA ASP A 384 14.52 -9.31 5.62
C ASP A 384 15.67 -10.15 6.21
N LEU A 385 16.64 -10.56 5.38
CA LEU A 385 17.80 -11.35 5.81
C LEU A 385 18.89 -10.44 6.39
N PRO A 386 19.26 -10.54 7.69
CA PRO A 386 20.31 -9.71 8.25
C PRO A 386 21.66 -9.96 7.56
N LEU A 387 22.38 -8.91 7.20
CA LEU A 387 23.70 -9.01 6.56
C LEU A 387 24.71 -9.79 7.41
N ASN A 388 24.60 -9.72 8.74
CA ASN A 388 25.47 -10.45 9.67
C ASN A 388 25.29 -11.98 9.66
N LYS A 389 24.28 -12.49 8.94
CA LYS A 389 24.08 -13.93 8.73
C LYS A 389 24.85 -14.48 7.53
N LEU A 390 25.43 -13.61 6.71
CA LEU A 390 26.25 -13.99 5.55
C LEU A 390 27.72 -14.07 5.95
N GLU A 391 28.42 -15.06 5.41
CA GLU A 391 29.86 -15.20 5.64
C GLU A 391 30.63 -14.08 4.94
N LYS A 392 31.64 -13.53 5.62
CA LYS A 392 32.46 -12.43 5.13
C LYS A 392 33.92 -12.84 5.00
N GLY A 393 34.61 -12.24 4.04
CA GLY A 393 36.02 -12.42 3.70
C GLY A 393 36.65 -11.07 3.35
N ALA A 394 37.68 -11.12 2.51
CA ALA A 394 38.30 -9.92 1.98
C ALA A 394 37.43 -9.30 0.87
N PRO A 395 37.29 -7.96 0.83
CA PRO A 395 36.73 -7.24 -0.32
C PRO A 395 37.35 -7.65 -1.65
N VAL A 396 36.53 -7.71 -2.69
CA VAL A 396 36.96 -7.96 -4.07
C VAL A 396 37.00 -6.63 -4.83
N ASP A 397 38.00 -6.44 -5.70
CA ASP A 397 38.03 -5.31 -6.62
C ASP A 397 36.95 -5.48 -7.69
N VAL A 398 36.04 -4.50 -7.78
CA VAL A 398 34.87 -4.53 -8.66
C VAL A 398 34.91 -3.48 -9.76
N GLN A 399 36.01 -2.74 -9.94
CA GLN A 399 36.09 -1.63 -10.91
C GLN A 399 35.69 -2.06 -12.33
N HIS A 400 36.06 -3.27 -12.75
CA HIS A 400 35.70 -3.79 -14.08
C HIS A 400 34.19 -4.03 -14.28
N TYR A 401 33.41 -4.15 -13.19
CA TYR A 401 31.96 -4.34 -13.24
C TYR A 401 31.17 -3.04 -13.16
N ILE A 402 31.84 -1.91 -12.92
CA ILE A 402 31.21 -0.59 -12.85
C ILE A 402 31.33 0.05 -14.23
N GLU A 403 30.22 0.59 -14.74
CA GLU A 403 30.24 1.29 -16.01
C GLU A 403 30.93 2.66 -15.86
N ASP A 404 31.79 3.00 -16.83
CA ASP A 404 32.47 4.29 -16.89
C ASP A 404 31.58 5.30 -17.61
N VAL A 405 30.72 5.96 -16.84
CA VAL A 405 29.76 6.96 -17.32
C VAL A 405 29.73 8.17 -16.39
N SER A 406 29.47 9.34 -16.97
CA SER A 406 29.22 10.56 -16.20
C SER A 406 27.87 10.50 -15.47
N VAL A 407 27.74 11.32 -14.42
CA VAL A 407 26.47 11.48 -13.69
C VAL A 407 25.33 11.89 -14.63
N GLN A 408 25.61 12.74 -15.62
CA GLN A 408 24.60 13.21 -16.58
C GLN A 408 24.12 12.10 -17.52
N GLU A 409 25.03 11.23 -17.97
CA GLU A 409 24.65 10.06 -18.77
C GLU A 409 23.82 9.06 -17.95
N GLU A 410 24.19 8.82 -16.68
CA GLU A 410 23.40 7.96 -15.80
C GLU A 410 22.00 8.55 -15.51
N ILE A 411 21.88 9.88 -15.35
CA ILE A 411 20.58 10.56 -15.25
C ILE A 411 19.76 10.32 -16.50
N ALA A 412 20.31 10.54 -17.70
CA ALA A 412 19.61 10.32 -18.96
C ALA A 412 19.13 8.85 -19.12
N HIS A 413 19.95 7.89 -18.68
CA HIS A 413 19.54 6.48 -18.64
C HIS A 413 18.39 6.21 -17.65
N ASN A 414 18.39 6.87 -16.49
CA ASN A 414 17.31 6.75 -15.52
C ASN A 414 16.01 7.40 -16.02
N GLU A 415 16.08 8.59 -16.61
CA GLU A 415 14.95 9.26 -17.23
C GLU A 415 14.35 8.42 -18.37
N GLY A 416 15.18 7.83 -19.22
CA GLY A 416 14.72 6.92 -20.26
C GLY A 416 14.04 5.67 -19.70
N PHE A 417 14.53 5.13 -18.58
CA PHE A 417 13.89 3.99 -17.91
C PHE A 417 12.57 4.37 -17.22
N ILE A 418 12.44 5.58 -16.70
CA ILE A 418 11.16 6.11 -16.17
C ILE A 418 10.14 6.20 -17.30
N GLN A 419 10.51 6.77 -18.45
CA GLN A 419 9.64 6.82 -19.62
C GLN A 419 9.23 5.43 -20.12
N GLU A 420 10.13 4.44 -20.02
CA GLU A 420 9.84 3.03 -20.35
C GLU A 420 8.80 2.41 -19.40
N ILE A 421 8.82 2.78 -18.11
CA ILE A 421 7.80 2.40 -17.13
C ILE A 421 6.46 3.05 -17.44
N ASP A 422 6.44 4.35 -17.73
CA ASP A 422 5.21 5.07 -18.09
C ASP A 422 4.53 4.43 -19.31
N GLN A 423 5.32 4.07 -20.33
CA GLN A 423 4.83 3.36 -21.51
C GLN A 423 4.27 1.97 -21.18
N GLU A 424 4.91 1.20 -20.28
CA GLU A 424 4.38 -0.11 -19.84
C GLU A 424 3.03 0.07 -19.09
N ILE A 425 2.92 1.10 -18.26
CA ILE A 425 1.68 1.44 -17.54
C ILE A 425 0.56 1.78 -18.53
N ASP A 426 0.83 2.64 -19.51
CA ASP A 426 -0.15 3.02 -20.54
C ASP A 426 -0.66 1.80 -21.31
N GLU A 427 0.23 0.87 -21.66
CA GLU A 427 -0.14 -0.35 -22.37
C GLU A 427 -1.00 -1.29 -21.50
N ILE A 428 -0.68 -1.44 -20.22
CA ILE A 428 -1.51 -2.19 -19.27
C ILE A 428 -2.90 -1.55 -19.14
N ILE A 429 -2.98 -0.22 -19.10
CA ILE A 429 -4.24 0.52 -19.06
C ILE A 429 -5.06 0.23 -20.33
N ASN A 430 -4.44 0.20 -21.51
CA ASN A 430 -5.12 -0.17 -22.76
C ASN A 430 -5.70 -1.59 -22.69
N TYR A 431 -4.93 -2.58 -22.25
CA TYR A 431 -5.42 -3.94 -22.04
C TYR A 431 -6.60 -4.00 -21.07
N MET A 432 -6.57 -3.20 -20.00
CA MET A 432 -7.69 -3.11 -19.06
C MET A 432 -8.95 -2.52 -19.72
N TYR A 433 -8.82 -1.51 -20.59
CA TYR A 433 -9.94 -0.96 -21.35
C TYR A 433 -10.54 -1.97 -22.34
N GLU A 434 -9.70 -2.73 -23.05
CA GLU A 434 -10.15 -3.79 -23.95
C GLU A 434 -10.94 -4.86 -23.18
N ALA A 435 -10.38 -5.37 -22.07
CA ALA A 435 -11.02 -6.37 -21.24
C ALA A 435 -12.37 -5.89 -20.67
N ARG A 436 -12.44 -4.62 -20.23
CA ARG A 436 -13.68 -3.99 -19.78
C ARG A 436 -14.71 -3.91 -20.90
N SER A 437 -14.29 -3.52 -22.12
CA SER A 437 -15.18 -3.42 -23.28
C SER A 437 -15.78 -4.78 -23.65
N VAL A 438 -14.97 -5.84 -23.66
CA VAL A 438 -15.46 -7.22 -23.88
C VAL A 438 -16.46 -7.64 -22.81
N LYS A 439 -16.18 -7.33 -21.54
CA LYS A 439 -17.08 -7.63 -20.42
C LYS A 439 -18.45 -6.94 -20.58
N GLU A 440 -18.47 -5.66 -20.93
CA GLU A 440 -19.73 -4.93 -21.15
C GLU A 440 -20.51 -5.47 -22.35
N TYR A 441 -19.83 -5.82 -23.44
CA TYR A 441 -20.47 -6.47 -24.58
C TYR A 441 -21.12 -7.81 -24.21
N LEU A 442 -20.43 -8.65 -23.42
CA LEU A 442 -20.98 -9.91 -22.94
C LEU A 442 -22.18 -9.73 -22.00
N LYS A 443 -22.15 -8.72 -21.11
CA LYS A 443 -23.32 -8.38 -20.28
C LYS A 443 -24.52 -8.03 -21.15
N TYR A 444 -24.33 -7.18 -22.16
CA TYR A 444 -25.39 -6.80 -23.10
C TYR A 444 -25.98 -8.03 -23.82
N GLN A 445 -25.14 -8.96 -24.27
CA GLN A 445 -25.59 -10.21 -24.88
C GLN A 445 -26.43 -11.05 -23.90
N VAL A 446 -25.96 -11.23 -22.67
CA VAL A 446 -26.67 -12.00 -21.63
C VAL A 446 -28.02 -11.38 -21.31
N ASP A 447 -28.09 -10.05 -21.17
CA ASP A 447 -29.33 -9.34 -20.88
C ASP A 447 -30.32 -9.41 -22.04
N THR A 448 -29.83 -9.46 -23.28
CA THR A 448 -30.65 -9.65 -24.48
C THR A 448 -31.21 -11.08 -24.55
N MET A 449 -30.42 -12.09 -24.20
CA MET A 449 -30.87 -13.50 -24.19
C MET A 449 -31.87 -13.82 -23.07
N LYS A 450 -31.90 -13.01 -22.00
CA LYS A 450 -32.83 -13.16 -20.87
C LYS A 450 -34.22 -12.55 -21.12
N LYS A 451 -34.35 -11.66 -22.11
CA LYS A 451 -35.62 -11.06 -22.54
C LYS A 451 -36.26 -11.93 -23.59
#